data_AF-A0A1I8NJZ0-F1
#
_entry.id   AF-A0A1I8NJZ0-F1
#
_cell.length_a   1.000
_cell.length_b   1.000
_cell.length_c   1.000
_cell.angle_alpha   90.00
_cell.angle_beta   90.00
_cell.angle_gamma   90.00
#
_symmetry.space_group_name_H-M   'P 1'
#
loop_
_entity.id
_entity.type
_entity.pdbx_description
1 polymer ?
#
loop_
_entity_poly.entity_id
_entity_poly.type
_entity_poly.pdbx_seq_one_letter_code
_entity_poly.pdbx_strand_id
1 'polypeptide(L)'
;MKTKVFIFILVPSFLTFTGVFSAIDEICIAYDDQVLLRGETHQPANRCELLECTERGMAKKSCPIPFGHNSCVFMRADFTKPFPDCCLRIECPKDKPPRFISRNKLYDLLKIS
;
A
#
# COMPACT_ATOMS: atom_id res chain seq x y z
N MET A 1 82.22 -11.01 -4.43
CA MET A 1 81.70 -9.62 -4.54
C MET A 1 80.29 -9.70 -5.13
N LYS A 2 79.33 -9.00 -4.51
CA LYS A 2 77.88 -9.26 -4.59
C LYS A 2 77.25 -8.67 -5.85
N THR A 3 76.61 -9.52 -6.65
CA THR A 3 75.73 -9.15 -7.77
C THR A 3 74.44 -8.55 -7.20
N LYS A 4 74.17 -7.26 -7.47
CA LYS A 4 72.90 -6.61 -7.10
C LYS A 4 71.86 -6.95 -8.16
N VAL A 5 70.97 -7.89 -7.84
CA VAL A 5 69.78 -8.22 -8.62
C VAL A 5 68.76 -7.10 -8.40
N PHE A 6 68.56 -6.24 -9.40
CA PHE A 6 67.45 -5.28 -9.43
C PHE A 6 66.17 -6.04 -9.80
N ILE A 7 65.43 -6.48 -8.78
CA ILE A 7 64.11 -7.07 -8.97
C ILE A 7 63.12 -5.93 -9.21
N PHE A 8 62.67 -5.82 -10.46
CA PHE A 8 61.45 -5.15 -10.87
C PHE A 8 60.26 -5.76 -10.12
N ILE A 9 59.79 -5.13 -9.04
CA ILE A 9 58.49 -5.48 -8.47
C ILE A 9 57.44 -4.55 -9.08
N LEU A 10 56.97 -4.96 -10.26
CA LEU A 10 55.65 -4.60 -10.78
C LEU A 10 54.60 -5.15 -9.80
N VAL A 11 54.25 -4.41 -8.75
CA VAL A 11 53.07 -4.72 -7.95
C VAL A 11 51.88 -4.12 -8.70
N PRO A 12 50.91 -4.96 -9.12
CA PRO A 12 49.82 -4.54 -9.97
C PRO A 12 48.97 -3.52 -9.22
N SER A 13 48.54 -2.49 -9.95
CA SER A 13 47.37 -1.69 -9.65
C SER A 13 46.21 -2.65 -9.35
N PHE A 14 46.09 -3.07 -8.09
CA PHE A 14 44.88 -3.58 -7.51
C PHE A 14 43.90 -2.40 -7.59
N LEU A 15 43.26 -2.27 -8.75
CA LEU A 15 41.99 -1.61 -8.90
C LEU A 15 41.10 -2.25 -7.85
N THR A 16 41.00 -1.58 -6.70
CA THR A 16 39.89 -1.72 -5.78
C THR A 16 38.65 -1.32 -6.57
N PHE A 17 38.12 -2.29 -7.31
CA PHE A 17 36.82 -2.23 -7.92
C PHE A 17 35.84 -2.21 -6.75
N THR A 18 35.64 -1.02 -6.17
CA THR A 18 34.56 -0.77 -5.23
C THR A 18 33.30 -0.89 -6.06
N GLY A 19 32.79 -2.12 -6.15
CA GLY A 19 31.47 -2.40 -6.68
C GLY A 19 30.48 -1.63 -5.83
N VAL A 20 30.02 -0.50 -6.35
CA VAL A 20 28.81 0.15 -5.85
C VAL A 20 27.68 -0.82 -6.21
N PHE A 21 27.37 -1.73 -5.29
CA PHE A 21 26.11 -2.44 -5.33
C PHE A 21 25.03 -1.40 -5.05
N SER A 22 24.52 -0.78 -6.12
CA SER A 22 23.29 -0.02 -6.04
C SER A 22 22.20 -0.99 -5.65
N ALA A 23 21.84 -1.03 -4.37
CA ALA A 23 20.52 -1.48 -3.96
C ALA A 23 19.54 -0.51 -4.61
N ILE A 24 19.04 -0.87 -5.79
CA ILE A 24 17.90 -0.19 -6.39
C ILE A 24 16.70 -0.66 -5.56
N ASP A 25 16.52 -0.06 -4.39
CA ASP A 25 15.31 -0.25 -3.62
C ASP A 25 14.17 0.28 -4.51
N GLU A 26 13.28 -0.62 -4.94
CA GLU A 26 12.11 -0.21 -5.70
C GLU A 26 11.21 0.62 -4.79
N ILE A 27 11.19 1.92 -5.08
CA ILE A 27 10.37 2.91 -4.39
C ILE A 27 9.02 3.06 -5.10
N CYS A 28 7.94 3.18 -4.33
CA CYS A 28 6.63 3.60 -4.81
C CYS A 28 6.30 4.99 -4.24
N ILE A 29 5.72 5.87 -5.06
CA ILE A 29 5.25 7.20 -4.63
C ILE A 29 3.73 7.14 -4.44
N ALA A 30 3.25 7.42 -3.23
CA ALA A 30 1.84 7.53 -2.89
C ALA A 30 1.25 8.91 -3.23
N TYR A 31 -0.07 9.04 -3.18
CA TYR A 31 -0.79 10.28 -3.54
C TYR A 31 -0.50 11.48 -2.63
N ASP A 32 0.04 11.26 -1.42
CA ASP A 32 0.41 12.31 -0.46
C ASP A 32 1.93 12.56 -0.46
N ASP A 33 2.58 12.35 -1.62
CA ASP A 33 4.05 12.41 -1.81
C ASP A 33 4.86 11.49 -0.88
N GLN A 34 4.17 10.54 -0.21
CA GLN A 34 4.80 9.60 0.68
C GLN A 34 5.51 8.51 -0.13
N VAL A 35 6.82 8.39 0.10
CA VAL A 35 7.65 7.36 -0.49
C VAL A 35 7.52 6.10 0.35
N LEU A 36 7.18 4.99 -0.31
CA LEU A 36 7.11 3.66 0.29
C LEU A 36 8.19 2.77 -0.32
N LEU A 37 8.89 2.02 0.52
CA LEU A 37 9.77 0.95 0.09
C LEU A 37 8.94 -0.28 -0.30
N ARG A 38 9.48 -1.11 -1.18
CA ARG A 38 8.88 -2.41 -1.50
C ARG A 38 8.60 -3.21 -0.22
N GLY A 39 7.36 -3.67 -0.08
CA GLY A 39 6.84 -4.38 1.10
C GLY A 39 6.21 -3.47 2.16
N GLU A 40 6.37 -2.15 2.06
CA GLU A 40 5.75 -1.21 2.99
C GLU A 40 4.28 -0.96 2.65
N THR A 41 3.53 -0.61 3.70
CA THR A 41 2.13 -0.23 3.61
C THR A 41 1.91 1.13 4.26
N HIS A 42 0.93 1.86 3.75
CA HIS A 42 0.55 3.15 4.29
C HIS A 42 -0.96 3.38 4.17
N GLN A 43 -1.54 3.96 5.23
CA GLN A 43 -2.92 4.38 5.24
C GLN A 43 -2.98 5.91 5.35
N PRO A 44 -3.49 6.61 4.31
CA PRO A 44 -3.61 8.05 4.33
C PRO A 44 -4.51 8.56 5.45
N ALA A 45 -4.16 9.72 6.01
CA ALA A 45 -5.03 10.42 6.93
C ALA A 45 -6.35 10.80 6.22
N ASN A 46 -7.48 10.59 6.88
CA ASN A 46 -8.83 10.86 6.35
C ASN A 46 -9.30 9.96 5.21
N ARG A 47 -8.62 8.84 4.93
CA ARG A 47 -9.10 7.84 3.96
C ARG A 47 -9.10 6.46 4.60
N CYS A 48 -10.09 5.66 4.21
CA CYS A 48 -10.11 4.24 4.56
C CYS A 48 -9.69 3.41 3.35
N GLU A 49 -8.41 3.48 3.03
CA GLU A 49 -7.77 2.65 2.02
C GLU A 49 -6.35 2.31 2.48
N LEU A 50 -5.87 1.14 2.08
CA LEU A 50 -4.51 0.70 2.34
C LEU A 50 -3.71 0.72 1.04
N LEU A 51 -2.64 1.50 1.04
CA LEU A 51 -1.63 1.52 -0.02
C LEU A 51 -0.54 0.52 0.34
N GLU A 52 -0.08 -0.25 -0.64
CA GLU A 52 0.96 -1.27 -0.47
C GLU A 52 1.92 -1.16 -1.65
N CYS A 53 3.21 -0.98 -1.37
CA CYS A 53 4.23 -1.00 -2.42
C CYS A 53 4.65 -2.45 -2.68
N THR A 54 4.17 -3.02 -3.78
CA THR A 54 4.46 -4.41 -4.18
C THR A 54 5.59 -4.46 -5.20
N GLU A 55 6.07 -5.66 -5.54
CA GLU A 55 7.03 -5.85 -6.65
C GLU A 55 6.50 -5.39 -8.02
N ARG A 56 5.18 -5.20 -8.15
CA ARG A 56 4.54 -4.71 -9.38
C ARG A 56 4.23 -3.21 -9.33
N GLY A 57 4.69 -2.52 -8.28
CA GLY A 57 4.37 -1.14 -7.99
C GLY A 57 3.26 -0.97 -6.95
N MET A 58 2.60 0.19 -6.97
CA MET A 58 1.60 0.57 -5.96
C MET A 58 0.30 -0.22 -6.12
N ALA A 59 -0.04 -1.03 -5.11
CA ALA A 59 -1.34 -1.67 -4.97
C ALA A 59 -2.22 -0.90 -4.00
N LYS A 60 -3.53 -0.89 -4.25
CA LYS A 60 -4.51 -0.19 -3.43
C LYS A 60 -5.65 -1.12 -3.01
N LYS A 61 -5.91 -1.20 -1.71
CA LYS A 61 -7.06 -1.90 -1.14
C LYS A 61 -8.07 -0.86 -0.67
N SER A 62 -9.24 -0.83 -1.31
CA SER A 62 -10.35 0.06 -0.95
C SER A 62 -11.46 -0.71 -0.24
N CYS A 63 -12.30 0.00 0.50
CA CYS A 63 -13.46 -0.60 1.14
C CYS A 63 -14.40 -1.26 0.12
N PRO A 64 -14.99 -2.42 0.46
CA PRO A 64 -16.00 -3.04 -0.39
C PRO A 64 -17.19 -2.09 -0.55
N ILE A 65 -17.77 -2.05 -1.76
CA ILE A 65 -19.00 -1.29 -1.99
C ILE A 65 -20.13 -2.00 -1.22
N PRO A 66 -20.75 -1.33 -0.24
CA PRO A 66 -21.76 -1.96 0.58
C PRO A 66 -23.05 -2.16 -0.23
N PHE A 67 -23.43 -3.42 -0.46
CA PHE A 67 -24.75 -3.77 -1.01
C PHE A 67 -25.70 -4.11 0.15
N GLY A 68 -26.50 -3.13 0.56
CA GLY A 68 -27.44 -3.28 1.67
C GLY A 68 -28.85 -3.69 1.22
N HIS A 69 -29.51 -4.52 2.01
CA HIS A 69 -30.95 -4.74 1.94
C HIS A 69 -31.72 -3.68 2.74
N ASN A 70 -33.02 -3.47 2.44
CA ASN A 70 -33.83 -2.40 3.08
C ASN A 70 -33.89 -2.52 4.62
N SER A 71 -33.63 -3.70 5.16
CA SER A 71 -33.64 -3.99 6.58
C SER A 71 -32.32 -3.68 7.28
N CYS A 72 -31.24 -3.42 6.55
CA CYS A 72 -29.91 -3.25 7.13
C CYS A 72 -29.60 -1.78 7.41
N VAL A 73 -28.83 -1.54 8.47
CA VAL A 73 -28.36 -0.23 8.88
C VAL A 73 -26.92 -0.05 8.42
N PHE A 74 -26.63 1.08 7.80
CA PHE A 74 -25.27 1.46 7.42
C PHE A 74 -24.57 2.12 8.61
N MET A 75 -23.53 1.48 9.12
CA MET A 75 -22.67 2.01 10.17
C MET A 75 -21.63 2.93 9.54
N ARG A 76 -21.54 4.17 10.00
CA ARG A 76 -20.60 5.17 9.44
C ARG A 76 -19.16 4.64 9.45
N ALA A 77 -18.40 5.02 8.42
CA ALA A 77 -16.96 4.80 8.38
C ALA A 77 -16.27 5.53 9.55
N ASP A 78 -15.20 4.94 10.06
CA ASP A 78 -14.43 5.46 11.19
C ASP A 78 -12.96 5.58 10.81
N PHE A 79 -12.58 6.75 10.29
CA PHE A 79 -11.22 7.01 9.81
C PHE A 79 -10.16 7.04 10.92
N THR A 80 -10.55 6.92 12.19
CA THR A 80 -9.58 6.78 13.30
C THR A 80 -9.04 5.36 13.43
N LYS A 81 -9.67 4.39 12.75
CA LYS A 81 -9.29 2.97 12.79
C LYS A 81 -8.41 2.59 11.59
N PRO A 82 -7.60 1.53 11.73
CA PRO A 82 -6.86 0.97 10.61
C PRO A 82 -7.79 0.30 9.60
N PHE A 83 -7.39 0.20 8.35
CA PHE A 83 -8.04 -0.65 7.36
C PHE A 83 -7.91 -2.13 7.79
N PRO A 84 -8.97 -2.96 7.67
CA PRO A 84 -10.29 -2.68 7.10
C PRO A 84 -11.33 -2.18 8.12
N ASP A 85 -10.96 -1.94 9.37
CA ASP A 85 -11.88 -1.56 10.44
C ASP A 85 -12.45 -0.15 10.30
N CYS A 86 -11.77 0.73 9.57
CA CYS A 86 -12.31 2.04 9.20
C CYS A 86 -13.45 1.99 8.17
N CYS A 87 -13.67 0.84 7.52
CA CYS A 87 -14.64 0.74 6.43
C CYS A 87 -16.07 0.83 6.96
N LEU A 88 -16.95 1.36 6.12
CA LEU A 88 -18.39 1.33 6.37
C LEU A 88 -18.87 -0.12 6.47
N ARG A 89 -19.62 -0.43 7.53
CA ARG A 89 -20.19 -1.75 7.77
C ARG A 89 -21.70 -1.71 7.57
N ILE A 90 -22.26 -2.85 7.17
CA ILE A 90 -23.69 -3.04 7.09
C ILE A 90 -24.08 -4.00 8.19
N GLU A 91 -24.92 -3.55 9.11
CA GLU A 91 -25.52 -4.42 10.12
C GLU A 91 -26.94 -4.77 9.69
N CYS A 92 -27.15 -6.04 9.34
CA CYS A 92 -28.46 -6.55 9.00
C CYS A 92 -29.09 -7.25 10.22
N PRO A 93 -30.34 -6.93 10.59
CA PRO A 93 -31.05 -7.69 11.61
C PRO A 93 -31.21 -9.13 11.11
N LYS A 94 -30.82 -10.09 11.96
CA LYS A 94 -30.80 -11.53 11.64
C LYS A 94 -32.19 -12.09 11.34
N ASP A 95 -33.24 -11.38 11.77
CA ASP A 95 -34.62 -11.86 11.76
C ASP A 95 -35.42 -11.50 10.49
N LYS A 96 -34.82 -10.78 9.53
CA LYS A 96 -35.54 -10.37 8.30
C LYS A 96 -34.86 -10.90 7.04
N PRO A 97 -35.61 -11.62 6.16
CA PRO A 97 -35.06 -12.10 4.92
C PRO A 97 -34.65 -10.93 4.00
N PRO A 98 -33.57 -11.09 3.22
CA PRO A 98 -33.07 -10.06 2.33
C PRO A 98 -34.12 -9.66 1.28
N ARG A 99 -34.64 -8.43 1.35
CA ARG A 99 -35.40 -7.80 0.26
C ARG A 99 -34.46 -6.94 -0.57
N PHE A 100 -34.13 -7.36 -1.79
CA PHE A 100 -33.23 -6.63 -2.69
C PHE A 100 -33.76 -5.21 -2.95
N ILE A 101 -32.89 -4.21 -2.82
CA ILE A 101 -33.20 -2.83 -3.20
C ILE A 101 -32.59 -2.56 -4.58
N SER A 102 -33.37 -1.91 -5.45
CA SER A 102 -32.86 -1.36 -6.71
C SER A 102 -31.73 -0.36 -6.48
N ARG A 103 -30.71 -0.42 -7.35
CA ARG A 103 -29.50 0.44 -7.35
C ARG A 103 -29.83 1.94 -7.29
N ASN A 104 -30.99 2.35 -7.82
CA ASN A 104 -31.41 3.75 -7.86
C ASN A 104 -31.69 4.34 -6.46
N LYS A 105 -32.21 3.54 -5.53
CA LYS A 105 -32.56 4.01 -4.17
C LYS A 105 -31.32 4.22 -3.29
N LEU A 106 -30.19 3.59 -3.64
CA LEU A 106 -28.92 3.75 -2.95
C LEU A 106 -28.30 5.14 -3.22
N TYR A 107 -28.45 5.66 -4.44
CA TYR A 107 -27.93 6.98 -4.82
C TYR A 107 -28.68 8.13 -4.14
N ASP A 108 -29.98 7.98 -3.89
CA ASP A 108 -30.78 9.00 -3.19
C ASP A 108 -30.39 9.14 -1.72
N LEU A 109 -29.96 8.05 -1.06
CA LEU A 109 -29.46 8.08 0.32
C LEU A 109 -28.07 8.71 0.43
N LEU A 110 -27.27 8.67 -0.65
CA LEU A 110 -25.93 9.24 -0.70
C LEU A 110 -25.92 10.75 -1.05
N LYS A 111 -27.02 11.30 -1.60
CA LYS A 111 -27.12 12.71 -2.02
C LYS A 111 -27.55 13.69 -0.92
N ILE A 112 -27.82 13.22 0.30
CA ILE A 112 -28.23 14.08 1.44
C ILE A 112 -27.01 14.49 2.30
N SER A 113 -25.79 14.46 1.74
CA SER A 113 -24.56 14.88 2.43
C SER A 113 -23.97 16.13 1.79
#